data_AF-A0A7X8FEI6-F1
#
_entry.id   AF-A0A7X8FEI6-F1
#
_cell.length_a   1.000
_cell.length_b   1.000
_cell.length_c   1.000
_cell.angle_alpha   90.00
_cell.angle_beta   90.00
_cell.angle_gamma   90.00
#
_symmetry.space_group_name_H-M   'P 1'
#
loop_
_entity.id
_entity.type
_entity.pdbx_description
1 polymer ?
#
loop_
_entity_poly.entity_id
_entity_poly.type
_entity_poly.pdbx_seq_one_letter_code
_entity_poly.pdbx_strand_id
1 'polypeptide(L)'
;MKTLFRAERGYLMAYNLTKNKTVPIAGSNLILFQQWLNSGETNDFITVLKETGLINLNMADQEREKLKILIDECRQAKAPLRAMRTPEIMNIELTTRCPLRCPQCYCDLNQGKDITKEVALKYIKQAARLKIPFINLSGGETLVYPFLIELLAAIRAEGLNSAIAISGWGFDATKLEELKQAGIDEIYVSLNGSTSEV
;
A
#
# COMPACT_ATOMS: atom_id res chain seq x y z
N MET A 1 0.61 -8.77 -12.45
CA MET A 1 0.78 -7.30 -12.39
C MET A 1 -0.23 -6.78 -11.37
N LYS A 2 0.25 -6.19 -10.28
CA LYS A 2 -0.62 -5.74 -9.19
C LYS A 2 -0.90 -4.24 -9.39
N THR A 3 -1.86 -3.94 -10.28
CA THR A 3 -2.30 -2.56 -10.52
C THR A 3 -3.60 -2.28 -9.79
N LEU A 4 -3.62 -1.19 -9.02
CA LEU A 4 -4.81 -0.68 -8.35
C LEU A 4 -5.22 0.65 -8.99
N PHE A 5 -6.51 0.79 -9.32
CA PHE A 5 -7.08 2.05 -9.80
C PHE A 5 -8.09 2.61 -8.81
N ARG A 6 -7.96 3.90 -8.49
CA ARG A 6 -8.83 4.60 -7.53
C ARG A 6 -9.30 5.92 -8.12
N ALA A 7 -10.62 6.14 -8.07
CA ALA A 7 -11.20 7.40 -8.48
C ALA A 7 -10.91 8.49 -7.44
N GLU A 8 -10.31 9.59 -7.89
CA GLU A 8 -10.04 10.79 -7.09
C GLU A 8 -10.81 11.97 -7.71
N ARG A 9 -10.85 13.11 -7.00
CA ARG A 9 -11.57 14.30 -7.47
C ARG A 9 -10.96 14.83 -8.76
N GLY A 10 -11.60 14.53 -9.89
CA GLY A 10 -11.23 15.01 -11.23
C GLY A 10 -10.13 14.22 -11.94
N TYR A 11 -9.63 13.12 -11.37
CA TYR A 11 -8.59 12.29 -11.99
C TYR A 11 -8.63 10.85 -11.48
N LEU A 12 -8.13 9.92 -12.29
CA LEU A 12 -8.00 8.51 -11.93
C LEU A 12 -6.58 8.27 -11.43
N MET A 13 -6.43 7.79 -10.20
CA MET A 13 -5.12 7.38 -9.68
C MET A 13 -4.84 5.93 -10.04
N ALA A 14 -3.65 5.67 -10.59
CA ALA A 14 -3.19 4.33 -10.94
C ALA A 14 -1.90 3.98 -10.17
N TYR A 15 -1.92 2.87 -9.44
CA TYR A 15 -0.79 2.37 -8.66
C TYR A 15 -0.31 1.05 -9.24
N ASN A 16 0.94 0.97 -9.69
CA ASN A 16 1.64 -0.28 -9.95
C ASN A 16 2.42 -0.65 -8.68
N LEU A 17 1.83 -1.55 -7.90
CA LEU A 17 2.37 -1.96 -6.61
C LEU A 17 3.58 -2.89 -6.74
N THR A 18 3.79 -3.50 -7.92
CA THR A 18 4.98 -4.33 -8.18
C THR A 18 6.21 -3.49 -8.52
N LYS A 19 6.03 -2.38 -9.24
CA LYS A 19 7.13 -1.49 -9.65
C LYS A 19 7.28 -0.25 -8.77
N ASN A 20 6.47 -0.12 -7.72
CA ASN A 20 6.34 1.07 -6.90
C ASN A 20 6.20 2.36 -7.74
N LYS A 21 5.23 2.35 -8.68
CA LYS A 21 4.94 3.49 -9.56
C LYS A 21 3.51 3.96 -9.35
N THR A 22 3.34 5.26 -9.16
CA THR A 22 2.05 5.93 -9.03
C THR A 22 1.91 6.97 -10.11
N VAL A 23 0.80 6.95 -10.85
CA VAL A 23 0.53 7.91 -11.92
C VAL A 23 -0.90 8.44 -11.80
N PRO A 24 -1.08 9.76 -11.61
CA PRO A 24 -2.38 10.39 -11.75
C PRO A 24 -2.72 10.58 -13.23
N ILE A 25 -3.87 10.06 -13.65
CA ILE A 25 -4.41 10.21 -15.01
C ILE A 25 -5.48 11.31 -14.96
N ALA A 26 -5.12 12.52 -15.41
CA ALA A 26 -5.93 13.74 -15.28
C ALA A 26 -6.04 14.51 -16.61
N GLY A 27 -6.99 15.45 -16.69
CA GLY A 27 -7.10 16.37 -17.83
C GLY A 27 -7.22 15.66 -19.19
N SER A 28 -6.43 16.07 -20.18
CA SER A 28 -6.40 15.46 -21.52
C SER A 28 -6.02 13.98 -21.47
N ASN A 29 -5.13 13.57 -20.57
CA ASN A 29 -4.73 12.17 -20.43
C ASN A 29 -5.89 11.28 -19.97
N LEU A 30 -6.82 11.81 -19.17
CA LEU A 30 -8.02 11.07 -18.77
C LEU A 30 -8.98 10.87 -19.97
N ILE A 31 -9.06 11.86 -20.87
CA ILE A 31 -9.84 11.75 -22.10
C ILE A 31 -9.23 10.71 -23.04
N LEU A 32 -7.91 10.78 -23.27
CA LEU A 32 -7.17 9.80 -24.07
C LEU A 32 -7.29 8.38 -23.50
N PHE A 33 -7.28 8.25 -22.17
CA PHE A 33 -7.48 6.98 -21.50
C PHE A 33 -8.89 6.44 -21.71
N GLN A 34 -9.92 7.29 -21.59
CA GLN A 34 -11.31 6.90 -21.82
C GLN A 34 -11.56 6.50 -23.28
N GLN A 35 -10.94 7.19 -24.25
CA GLN A 35 -11.00 6.82 -25.68
C GLN A 35 -10.45 5.42 -25.91
N TRP A 36 -9.26 5.11 -25.38
CA TRP A 36 -8.66 3.78 -25.47
C TRP A 36 -9.50 2.68 -24.82
N LEU A 37 -10.16 2.96 -23.69
CA LEU A 37 -11.08 2.00 -23.06
C LEU A 37 -12.29 1.69 -23.96
N ASN A 38 -12.74 2.65 -24.77
CA ASN A 38 -13.90 2.52 -25.65
C ASN A 38 -13.58 1.89 -27.00
N SER A 39 -12.53 2.33 -27.69
CA SER A 39 -12.20 1.88 -29.05
C SER A 39 -11.11 0.82 -29.11
N GLY A 40 -10.28 0.72 -28.06
CA GLY A 40 -9.05 -0.08 -28.08
C GLY A 40 -7.89 0.56 -28.85
N GLU A 41 -8.11 1.69 -29.53
CA GLU A 41 -7.09 2.40 -30.29
C GLU A 41 -6.05 3.02 -29.36
N THR A 42 -4.77 2.74 -29.64
CA THR A 42 -3.66 3.21 -28.81
C THR A 42 -3.18 4.59 -29.25
N ASN A 43 -2.62 5.34 -28.30
CA ASN A 43 -1.93 6.61 -28.52
C ASN A 43 -0.65 6.66 -27.67
N ASP A 44 0.15 7.71 -27.82
CA ASP A 44 1.43 7.86 -27.11
C ASP A 44 1.28 7.72 -25.59
N PHE A 45 0.21 8.27 -25.01
CA PHE A 45 -0.04 8.16 -23.58
C PHE A 45 -0.33 6.72 -23.14
N ILE A 46 -1.12 5.96 -23.92
CA ILE A 46 -1.38 4.55 -23.67
C ILE A 46 -0.09 3.71 -23.78
N THR A 47 0.79 4.05 -24.72
CA THR A 47 2.10 3.41 -24.84
C THR A 47 2.93 3.62 -23.57
N VAL A 48 2.98 4.85 -23.05
CA VAL A 48 3.65 5.15 -21.77
C VAL A 48 3.05 4.36 -20.61
N LEU A 49 1.71 4.27 -20.52
CA LEU A 49 1.05 3.49 -19.46
C LEU A 49 1.37 1.99 -19.55
N LYS A 50 1.52 1.45 -20.75
CA LYS A 50 1.94 0.05 -20.97
C LYS A 50 3.39 -0.17 -20.54
N GLU A 51 4.31 0.72 -20.95
CA GLU A 51 5.75 0.61 -20.64
C GLU A 51 6.03 0.73 -19.14
N THR A 52 5.31 1.65 -18.47
CA THR A 52 5.32 1.77 -17.00
C THR A 52 4.67 0.57 -16.31
N GLY A 53 4.01 -0.32 -17.04
CA GLY A 53 3.35 -1.52 -16.53
C GLY A 53 2.10 -1.18 -15.71
N LEU A 54 1.44 -0.06 -15.97
CA LEU A 54 0.17 0.28 -15.33
C LEU A 54 -0.99 -0.44 -16.01
N ILE A 55 -0.92 -0.63 -17.32
CA ILE A 55 -1.97 -1.32 -18.08
C ILE A 55 -1.42 -2.48 -18.91
N ASN A 56 -2.32 -3.41 -19.24
CA ASN A 56 -2.13 -4.40 -20.29
C ASN A 56 -3.02 -4.01 -21.47
N LEU A 57 -2.49 -4.04 -22.70
CA LEU A 57 -3.27 -3.73 -23.90
C LEU A 57 -4.39 -4.75 -24.14
N ASN A 58 -4.17 -6.01 -23.73
CA ASN A 58 -5.12 -7.11 -23.86
C ASN A 58 -6.04 -7.22 -22.63
N MET A 59 -6.40 -6.08 -22.03
CA MET A 59 -7.31 -6.00 -20.88
C MET A 59 -8.70 -6.55 -21.25
N ALA A 60 -9.27 -7.38 -20.37
CA ALA A 60 -10.58 -7.97 -20.58
C ALA A 60 -11.69 -6.91 -20.55
N ASP A 61 -12.77 -7.12 -21.30
CA ASP A 61 -13.88 -6.16 -21.40
C ASP A 61 -14.48 -5.81 -20.04
N GLN A 62 -14.59 -6.80 -19.14
CA GLN A 62 -15.06 -6.57 -17.78
C GLN A 62 -14.15 -5.63 -16.97
N GLU A 63 -12.83 -5.69 -17.18
CA GLU A 63 -11.88 -4.80 -16.53
C GLU A 63 -11.95 -3.39 -17.12
N ARG A 64 -12.10 -3.28 -18.45
CA ARG A 64 -12.33 -2.00 -19.14
C ARG A 64 -13.57 -1.30 -18.60
N GLU A 65 -14.66 -2.04 -18.40
CA GLU A 65 -15.92 -1.46 -17.92
C GLU A 65 -15.86 -0.99 -16.47
N LYS A 66 -15.13 -1.73 -15.61
CA LYS A 66 -14.82 -1.26 -14.25
C LYS A 66 -14.04 0.07 -14.27
N LEU A 67 -13.10 0.24 -15.20
CA LEU A 67 -12.34 1.49 -15.32
C LEU A 67 -13.20 2.64 -15.83
N LYS A 68 -14.11 2.41 -16.78
CA LYS A 68 -15.06 3.44 -17.23
C LYS A 68 -15.94 3.95 -16.09
N ILE A 69 -16.46 3.03 -15.26
CA ILE A 69 -17.22 3.38 -14.05
C ILE A 69 -16.36 4.24 -13.11
N LEU A 70 -15.10 3.87 -12.87
CA LEU A 70 -14.20 4.68 -12.03
C LEU A 70 -13.94 6.07 -12.61
N ILE A 71 -13.82 6.21 -13.93
CA ILE A 71 -13.66 7.53 -14.57
C ILE A 71 -14.89 8.40 -14.33
N ASP A 72 -16.09 7.83 -14.42
CA ASP A 72 -17.31 8.57 -14.11
C ASP A 72 -17.40 8.94 -12.63
N GLU A 73 -16.96 8.05 -11.72
CA GLU A 73 -16.82 8.35 -10.30
C GLU A 73 -15.85 9.52 -10.03
N CYS A 74 -14.79 9.68 -10.82
CA CYS A 74 -13.84 10.79 -10.66
C CYS A 74 -14.54 12.16 -10.78
N ARG A 75 -15.62 12.25 -11.58
CA ARG A 75 -16.40 13.47 -11.77
C ARG A 75 -17.27 13.81 -10.55
N GLN A 76 -17.66 12.79 -9.79
CA GLN A 76 -18.54 12.91 -8.63
C GLN A 76 -17.77 12.90 -7.30
N ALA A 77 -16.53 12.41 -7.31
CA ALA A 77 -15.69 12.29 -6.14
C ALA A 77 -15.47 13.66 -5.48
N LYS A 78 -15.78 13.73 -4.18
CA LYS A 78 -15.56 14.90 -3.34
C LYS A 78 -14.32 14.68 -2.48
N ALA A 79 -13.46 15.68 -2.46
CA ALA A 79 -12.30 15.76 -1.58
C ALA A 79 -12.01 17.24 -1.27
N PRO A 80 -11.45 17.56 -0.09
CA PRO A 80 -10.93 18.89 0.20
C PRO A 80 -9.95 19.37 -0.87
N LEU A 81 -9.79 20.69 -1.00
CA LEU A 81 -8.78 21.25 -1.90
C LEU A 81 -7.39 20.73 -1.52
N ARG A 82 -6.64 20.26 -2.52
CA ARG A 82 -5.29 19.68 -2.35
C ARG A 82 -5.24 18.43 -1.47
N ALA A 83 -6.33 17.69 -1.35
CA ALA A 83 -6.37 16.40 -0.66
C ALA A 83 -6.90 15.30 -1.59
N MET A 84 -6.43 14.07 -1.37
CA MET A 84 -7.05 12.87 -1.92
C MET A 84 -8.29 12.51 -1.10
N ARG A 85 -9.21 11.74 -1.71
CA ARG A 85 -10.41 11.22 -1.05
C ARG A 85 -10.05 10.18 0.02
N THR A 86 -8.98 9.43 -0.22
CA THR A 86 -8.50 8.34 0.64
C THR A 86 -6.98 8.48 0.82
N PRO A 87 -6.41 8.14 1.99
CA PRO A 87 -4.95 8.07 2.14
C PRO A 87 -4.31 7.03 1.20
N GLU A 88 -3.02 7.22 0.91
CA GLU A 88 -2.19 6.23 0.21
C GLU A 88 -1.59 5.19 1.15
N ILE A 89 -1.32 5.58 2.39
CA ILE A 89 -0.69 4.73 3.40
C ILE A 89 -1.57 4.71 4.64
N MET A 90 -1.80 3.52 5.19
CA MET A 90 -2.40 3.35 6.51
C MET A 90 -1.35 2.75 7.45
N ASN A 91 -1.08 3.44 8.56
CA ASN A 91 -0.22 2.92 9.63
C ASN A 91 -1.08 2.22 10.69
N ILE A 92 -0.75 0.97 11.04
CA ILE A 92 -1.36 0.24 12.15
C ILE A 92 -0.28 -0.04 13.20
N GLU A 93 -0.40 0.60 14.36
CA GLU A 93 0.42 0.24 15.53
C GLU A 93 -0.10 -1.06 16.15
N LEU A 94 0.68 -2.13 16.00
CA LEU A 94 0.28 -3.47 16.40
C LEU A 94 0.50 -3.75 17.88
N THR A 95 1.59 -3.20 18.42
CA THR A 95 2.08 -3.52 19.76
C THR A 95 2.81 -2.33 20.35
N THR A 96 2.75 -2.15 21.66
CA THR A 96 3.67 -1.27 22.40
C THR A 96 4.79 -2.05 23.10
N ARG A 97 4.90 -3.36 22.87
CA ARG A 97 6.06 -4.13 23.32
C ARG A 97 7.26 -3.83 22.44
N CYS A 98 8.38 -3.56 23.09
CA CYS A 98 9.67 -3.40 22.42
C CYS A 98 10.76 -3.87 23.39
N PRO A 99 11.79 -4.60 22.94
CA PRO A 99 12.95 -4.95 23.77
C PRO A 99 13.89 -3.76 23.97
N LEU A 100 13.75 -2.69 23.17
CA LEU A 100 14.56 -1.48 23.26
C LEU A 100 13.81 -0.34 23.97
N ARG A 101 14.57 0.68 24.40
CA ARG A 101 14.07 1.91 25.04
C ARG A 101 14.79 3.13 24.46
N CYS A 102 14.70 3.30 23.14
CA CYS A 102 15.38 4.38 22.43
C CYS A 102 14.94 5.76 22.96
N PRO A 103 15.86 6.70 23.26
CA PRO A 103 15.51 8.03 23.80
C PRO A 103 14.58 8.85 22.90
N GLN A 104 14.66 8.66 21.59
CA GLN A 104 13.87 9.32 20.56
C GLN A 104 12.54 8.62 20.23
N CYS A 105 12.18 7.55 20.95
CA CYS A 105 11.00 6.75 20.63
C CYS A 105 9.71 7.54 20.83
N TYR A 106 8.82 7.52 19.83
CA TYR A 106 7.49 8.12 19.95
C TYR A 106 6.47 7.19 20.64
N CYS A 107 6.73 5.88 20.67
CA CYS A 107 5.82 4.89 21.23
C CYS A 107 5.83 4.92 22.76
N ASP A 108 4.66 4.92 23.40
CA ASP A 108 4.55 4.68 24.83
C ASP A 108 4.66 3.17 25.13
N LEU A 109 5.87 2.75 25.48
CA LEU A 109 6.22 1.34 25.67
C LEU A 109 5.83 0.80 27.07
N ASN A 110 5.28 1.62 27.96
CA ASN A 110 5.18 1.30 29.39
C ASN A 110 4.10 0.27 29.75
N GLN A 111 3.32 -0.21 28.79
CA GLN A 111 2.14 -1.04 29.07
C GLN A 111 2.08 -2.34 28.28
N GLY A 112 2.99 -2.57 27.32
CA GLY A 112 3.10 -3.82 26.56
C GLY A 112 1.76 -4.31 25.97
N LYS A 113 0.99 -3.41 25.38
CA LYS A 113 -0.35 -3.68 24.85
C LYS A 113 -0.27 -4.04 23.37
N ASP A 114 -1.00 -5.08 22.99
CA ASP A 114 -1.22 -5.43 21.58
C ASP A 114 -2.64 -5.08 21.18
N ILE A 115 -2.83 -4.66 19.94
CA ILE A 115 -4.16 -4.78 19.34
C ILE A 115 -4.45 -6.26 19.10
N THR A 116 -5.70 -6.67 19.26
CA THR A 116 -6.12 -8.03 18.93
C THR A 116 -5.97 -8.28 17.42
N LYS A 117 -5.65 -9.52 17.04
CA LYS A 117 -5.58 -9.94 15.63
C LYS A 117 -6.85 -9.58 14.84
N GLU A 118 -8.01 -9.76 15.45
CA GLU A 118 -9.32 -9.55 14.83
C GLU A 118 -9.51 -8.08 14.44
N VAL A 119 -9.05 -7.16 15.30
CA VAL A 119 -9.06 -5.71 15.01
C VAL A 119 -8.09 -5.37 13.89
N ALA A 120 -6.88 -5.92 13.90
CA ALA A 120 -5.90 -5.69 12.84
C ALA A 120 -6.44 -6.17 11.47
N LEU A 121 -6.98 -7.40 11.41
CA LEU A 121 -7.60 -7.96 10.20
C LEU A 121 -8.80 -7.14 9.73
N LYS A 122 -9.62 -6.61 10.66
CA LYS A 122 -10.73 -5.71 10.32
C LYS A 122 -10.21 -4.43 9.63
N TYR A 123 -9.14 -3.82 10.14
CA TYR A 123 -8.56 -2.63 9.52
C TYR A 123 -7.93 -2.92 8.15
N ILE A 124 -7.23 -4.05 7.99
CA ILE A 124 -6.71 -4.48 6.68
C ILE A 124 -7.84 -4.59 5.64
N LYS A 125 -8.96 -5.24 6.00
CA LYS A 125 -10.14 -5.34 5.12
C LYS A 125 -10.76 -3.98 4.81
N GLN A 126 -10.76 -3.04 5.76
CA GLN A 126 -11.25 -1.68 5.51
C GLN A 126 -10.33 -0.94 4.53
N ALA A 127 -9.01 -1.06 4.67
CA ALA A 127 -8.06 -0.48 3.74
C ALA A 127 -8.21 -1.04 2.32
N ALA A 128 -8.44 -2.35 2.17
CA ALA A 128 -8.71 -2.97 0.88
C ALA A 128 -9.96 -2.39 0.21
N ARG A 129 -11.06 -2.26 0.97
CA ARG A 129 -12.31 -1.64 0.48
C ARG A 129 -12.13 -0.19 0.07
N LEU A 130 -11.31 0.55 0.81
CA LEU A 130 -10.98 1.95 0.52
C LEU A 130 -9.93 2.09 -0.60
N LYS A 131 -9.37 0.98 -1.09
CA LYS A 131 -8.28 0.96 -2.06
C LYS A 131 -7.06 1.74 -1.56
N ILE A 132 -6.67 1.56 -0.31
CA ILE A 132 -5.41 2.07 0.24
C ILE A 132 -4.29 1.15 -0.24
N PRO A 133 -3.35 1.61 -1.08
CA PRO A 133 -2.35 0.73 -1.70
C PRO A 133 -1.32 0.15 -0.73
N PHE A 134 -0.99 0.86 0.36
CA PHE A 134 0.07 0.48 1.28
C PHE A 134 -0.39 0.45 2.74
N ILE A 135 0.00 -0.60 3.47
CA ILE A 135 -0.21 -0.72 4.91
C ILE A 135 1.15 -0.83 5.59
N ASN A 136 1.47 0.10 6.46
CA ASN A 136 2.63 0.02 7.35
C ASN A 136 2.20 -0.59 8.69
N LEU A 137 2.83 -1.70 9.06
CA LEU A 137 2.66 -2.32 10.36
C LEU A 137 3.80 -1.83 11.28
N SER A 138 3.44 -1.23 12.40
CA SER A 138 4.39 -0.55 13.28
C SER A 138 4.02 -0.72 14.76
N GLY A 139 4.49 0.17 15.62
CA GLY A 139 4.37 0.12 17.08
C GLY A 139 5.74 0.15 17.73
N GLY A 140 5.93 -0.66 18.78
CA GLY A 140 7.21 -0.92 19.42
C GLY A 140 8.16 -1.70 18.50
N GLU A 141 8.45 -2.96 18.82
CA GLU A 141 9.17 -3.84 17.91
C GLU A 141 8.15 -4.71 17.15
N THR A 142 7.99 -4.45 15.86
CA THR A 142 6.99 -5.14 15.02
C THR A 142 7.21 -6.65 15.03
N LEU A 143 8.46 -7.13 15.08
CA LEU A 143 8.77 -8.57 15.09
C LEU A 143 8.29 -9.30 16.34
N VAL A 144 8.00 -8.61 17.46
CA VAL A 144 7.47 -9.25 18.67
C VAL A 144 5.96 -9.41 18.67
N TYR A 145 5.26 -8.94 17.62
CA TYR A 145 3.82 -9.14 17.50
C TYR A 145 3.52 -10.57 17.03
N PRO A 146 2.76 -11.36 17.81
CA PRO A 146 2.65 -12.81 17.61
C PRO A 146 1.96 -13.22 16.30
N PHE A 147 1.14 -12.34 15.73
CA PHE A 147 0.37 -12.63 14.52
C PHE A 147 0.91 -11.89 13.28
N LEU A 148 2.16 -11.40 13.31
CA LEU A 148 2.71 -10.58 12.22
C LEU A 148 2.64 -11.29 10.87
N ILE A 149 3.06 -12.56 10.81
CA ILE A 149 3.06 -13.37 9.59
C ILE A 149 1.65 -13.53 9.02
N GLU A 150 0.65 -13.77 9.88
CA GLU A 150 -0.75 -13.87 9.48
C GLU A 150 -1.28 -12.56 8.89
N LEU A 151 -0.92 -11.42 9.50
CA LEU A 151 -1.34 -10.11 9.00
C LEU A 151 -0.70 -9.79 7.63
N LEU A 152 0.59 -10.07 7.45
CA LEU A 152 1.28 -9.89 6.16
C LEU A 152 0.62 -10.74 5.06
N ALA A 153 0.34 -12.01 5.35
CA ALA A 153 -0.35 -12.89 4.42
C ALA A 153 -1.76 -12.36 4.07
N ALA A 154 -2.49 -11.80 5.04
CA ALA A 154 -3.80 -11.18 4.81
C ALA A 154 -3.71 -9.93 3.94
N ILE A 155 -2.71 -9.06 4.16
CA ILE A 155 -2.47 -7.86 3.33
C ILE A 155 -2.18 -8.27 1.87
N ARG A 156 -1.32 -9.28 1.69
CA ARG A 156 -1.02 -9.84 0.37
C ARG A 156 -2.27 -10.43 -0.31
N ALA A 157 -3.11 -11.15 0.43
CA ALA A 157 -4.33 -11.76 -0.10
C ALA A 157 -5.35 -10.71 -0.58
N GLU A 158 -5.40 -9.54 0.06
CA GLU A 158 -6.21 -8.39 -0.36
C GLU A 158 -5.59 -7.62 -1.54
N GLY A 159 -4.42 -8.04 -2.03
CA GLY A 159 -3.76 -7.37 -3.14
C GLY A 159 -3.23 -5.98 -2.79
N LEU A 160 -2.83 -5.75 -1.53
CA LEU A 160 -2.20 -4.52 -1.05
C LEU A 160 -0.74 -4.74 -0.68
N ASN A 161 0.07 -3.69 -0.65
CA ASN A 161 1.47 -3.81 -0.22
C ASN A 161 1.61 -3.61 1.29
N SER A 162 2.58 -4.31 1.86
CA SER A 162 2.90 -4.26 3.28
C SER A 162 4.32 -3.75 3.52
N ALA A 163 4.47 -2.94 4.57
CA ALA A 163 5.77 -2.55 5.12
C ALA A 163 5.80 -2.85 6.62
N ILE A 164 7.00 -3.14 7.13
CA ILE A 164 7.27 -3.22 8.57
C ILE A 164 8.46 -2.32 8.91
N ALA A 165 8.47 -1.75 10.11
CA ALA A 165 9.64 -1.12 10.69
C ALA A 165 10.19 -1.99 11.83
N ILE A 166 11.49 -2.28 11.80
CA ILE A 166 12.17 -3.14 12.77
C ILE A 166 13.42 -2.46 13.33
N SER A 167 13.80 -2.81 14.57
CA SER A 167 15.09 -2.42 15.15
C SER A 167 16.24 -3.35 14.77
N GLY A 168 15.92 -4.51 14.18
CA GLY A 168 16.86 -5.61 13.96
C GLY A 168 16.92 -6.60 15.12
N TRP A 169 16.27 -6.32 16.26
CA TRP A 169 16.18 -7.29 17.34
C TRP A 169 15.40 -8.53 16.90
N GLY A 170 15.99 -9.71 17.06
CA GLY A 170 15.36 -10.97 16.65
C GLY A 170 15.23 -11.15 15.13
N PHE A 171 15.92 -10.33 14.34
CA PHE A 171 15.95 -10.44 12.89
C PHE A 171 17.15 -11.27 12.44
N ASP A 172 16.88 -12.40 11.78
CA ASP A 172 17.89 -13.30 11.20
C ASP A 172 17.42 -13.83 9.84
N ALA A 173 18.22 -14.70 9.22
CA ALA A 173 17.89 -15.31 7.93
C ALA A 173 16.59 -16.12 7.97
N THR A 174 16.31 -16.84 9.06
CA THR A 174 15.09 -17.62 9.21
C THR A 174 13.87 -16.71 9.26
N LYS A 175 13.93 -15.64 10.07
CA LYS A 175 12.87 -14.63 10.17
C LYS A 175 12.63 -13.93 8.84
N LEU A 176 13.70 -13.59 8.11
CA LEU A 176 13.60 -13.01 6.78
C LEU A 176 12.86 -13.94 5.81
N GLU A 177 13.17 -15.23 5.80
CA GLU A 177 12.47 -16.19 4.93
C GLU A 177 10.99 -16.33 5.32
N GLU A 178 10.64 -16.34 6.61
CA GLU A 178 9.24 -16.31 7.05
C GLU A 178 8.49 -15.07 6.54
N LEU A 179 9.10 -13.89 6.67
CA LEU A 179 8.51 -12.62 6.20
C LEU A 179 8.34 -12.61 4.68
N LYS A 180 9.33 -13.10 3.92
CA LYS A 180 9.26 -13.23 2.45
C LYS A 180 8.15 -14.20 2.03
N GLN A 181 8.02 -15.34 2.70
CA GLN A 181 6.95 -16.30 2.43
C GLN A 181 5.56 -15.70 2.72
N ALA A 182 5.44 -14.94 3.80
CA ALA A 182 4.23 -14.19 4.14
C ALA A 182 3.89 -13.11 3.10
N GLY A 183 4.89 -12.62 2.37
CA GLY A 183 4.73 -11.66 1.29
C GLY A 183 4.95 -10.22 1.70
N ILE A 184 5.92 -9.96 2.60
CA ILE A 184 6.39 -8.60 2.87
C ILE A 184 6.88 -7.92 1.59
N ASP A 185 6.55 -6.64 1.40
CA ASP A 185 7.05 -5.85 0.26
C ASP A 185 8.23 -4.97 0.67
N GLU A 186 8.17 -4.33 1.84
CA GLU A 186 9.21 -3.42 2.33
C GLU A 186 9.56 -3.67 3.81
N ILE A 187 10.86 -3.61 4.14
CA ILE A 187 11.36 -3.65 5.52
C ILE A 187 12.18 -2.39 5.76
N TYR A 188 11.71 -1.54 6.68
CA TYR A 188 12.47 -0.40 7.17
C TYR A 188 13.30 -0.83 8.37
N VAL A 189 14.61 -0.60 8.30
CA VAL A 189 15.55 -0.93 9.36
C VAL A 189 15.93 0.35 10.09
N SER A 190 15.67 0.40 11.39
CA SER A 190 16.03 1.54 12.23
C SER A 190 17.53 1.50 12.52
N LEU A 191 18.26 2.49 12.01
CA LEU A 191 19.67 2.69 12.31
C LEU A 191 19.81 3.87 13.28
N ASN A 192 20.26 3.59 14.51
CA ASN A 192 20.30 4.60 15.58
C ASN A 192 21.57 5.47 15.57
N GLY A 193 22.60 5.05 14.84
CA GLY A 193 23.85 5.79 14.68
C GLY A 193 24.76 5.13 13.66
N SER A 194 25.87 5.80 13.37
CA SER A 194 26.86 5.32 12.39
C SER A 194 27.90 4.35 12.97
N THR A 195 28.00 4.26 14.30
CA THR A 195 28.92 3.36 15.02
C THR A 195 28.18 2.68 16.18
N SER A 196 28.86 1.82 16.95
CA SER A 196 28.27 1.19 18.13
C SER A 196 28.05 2.15 19.30
N GLU A 197 28.84 3.22 19.38
CA GLU A 197 28.82 4.20 20.47
C GLU A 197 27.83 5.35 20.23
N VAL A 198 27.39 5.51 18.97
CA VAL A 198 26.45 6.55 18.50
C VAL A 198 25.08 5.93 18.34
#